data_AF-A0A7W1D6A0-F1
#
_entry.id   AF-A0A7W1D6A0-F1
#
_cell.length_a   1.000
_cell.length_b   1.000
_cell.length_c   1.000
_cell.angle_alpha   90.00
_cell.angle_beta   90.00
_cell.angle_gamma   90.00
#
_symmetry.space_group_name_H-M   'P 1'
#
loop_
_entity.id
_entity.type
_entity.pdbx_description
1 polymer ?
#
loop_
_entity_poly.entity_id
_entity_poly.type
_entity_poly.pdbx_seq_one_letter_code
_entity_poly.pdbx_strand_id
1 'polypeptide(L)'
;RGGKTGGYVFSYQGSPSWIFVVVSQPALSGRFKVQLETNGERRVALGTMRVEHGKGSWGSAVPVELHDIKEVHLSRTGARETLEAEF
;
A
#
# COMPACT_ATOMS: atom_id res chain seq x y z
N ARG A 1 9.16 -13.96 -7.25
CA ARG A 1 8.36 -12.82 -6.72
C ARG A 1 8.63 -11.64 -7.64
N GLY A 2 7.63 -10.83 -7.93
CA GLY A 2 7.74 -9.76 -8.93
C GLY A 2 6.54 -8.83 -8.80
N GLY A 3 6.61 -7.92 -7.83
CA GLY A 3 5.79 -6.71 -7.88
C GLY A 3 6.43 -5.68 -8.80
N LYS A 4 5.61 -4.86 -9.46
CA LYS A 4 6.06 -3.64 -10.13
C LYS A 4 5.85 -2.48 -9.18
N THR A 5 6.89 -1.68 -8.96
CA THR A 5 6.82 -0.40 -8.23
C THR A 5 5.84 0.52 -8.96
N GLY A 6 4.65 0.74 -8.37
CA GLY A 6 3.54 1.47 -8.98
C GLY A 6 3.23 2.83 -8.32
N GLY A 7 3.98 3.22 -7.29
CA GLY A 7 3.68 4.40 -6.48
C GLY A 7 4.73 4.69 -5.41
N TYR A 8 4.44 5.72 -4.60
CA TYR A 8 5.24 6.19 -3.47
C TYR A 8 4.50 5.96 -2.16
N VAL A 9 5.24 5.65 -1.10
CA VAL A 9 4.73 5.58 0.28
C VAL A 9 5.42 6.64 1.12
N PHE A 10 4.65 7.41 1.86
CA PHE A 10 5.13 8.34 2.88
C PHE A 10 4.69 7.82 4.24
N SER A 11 5.59 7.81 5.21
CA SER A 11 5.29 7.43 6.59
C SER A 11 5.44 8.63 7.52
N TYR A 12 4.64 8.66 8.57
CA TYR A 12 4.72 9.65 9.65
C TYR A 12 4.71 8.93 10.99
N GLN A 13 5.77 9.16 11.77
CA GLN A 13 5.91 8.58 13.10
C GLN A 13 5.16 9.44 14.12
N GLY A 14 4.10 8.88 14.70
CA GLY A 14 3.26 9.54 15.71
C GLY A 14 2.51 8.51 16.57
N SER A 15 1.53 8.96 17.35
CA SER A 15 0.66 8.09 18.15
C SER A 15 -0.81 8.33 17.79
N PRO A 16 -1.41 7.53 16.87
CA PRO A 16 -0.79 6.42 16.12
C PRO A 16 0.12 6.92 14.98
N SER A 17 0.97 6.04 14.47
CA SER A 17 1.73 6.29 13.24
C SER A 17 0.80 6.24 12.02
N TRP A 18 1.20 6.89 10.93
CA TRP A 18 0.40 6.97 9.69
C TRP A 18 1.21 6.62 8.47
N ILE A 19 0.53 6.11 7.44
CA ILE A 19 1.07 6.00 6.08
C ILE A 19 0.17 6.71 5.07
N PHE A 20 0.78 7.18 3.99
CA PHE A 20 0.11 7.75 2.83
C PHE A 20 0.70 7.14 1.56
N VAL A 21 -0.16 6.61 0.70
CA VAL A 21 0.19 5.92 -0.54
C VAL A 21 -0.28 6.78 -1.71
N VAL A 22 0.61 7.01 -2.67
CA VAL A 22 0.30 7.68 -3.93
C VAL A 22 0.67 6.77 -5.09
N VAL A 23 -0.31 6.42 -5.91
CA VAL A 23 -0.13 5.62 -7.12
C VAL A 23 -0.06 6.55 -8.33
N SER A 24 0.96 6.36 -9.16
CA SER A 24 1.12 7.03 -10.44
C SER A 24 1.66 6.05 -11.47
N GLN A 25 0.80 5.17 -11.95
CA GLN A 25 1.14 4.11 -12.89
C GLN A 25 0.20 4.13 -14.10
N PRO A 26 0.68 4.48 -15.30
CA PRO A 26 -0.14 4.50 -16.51
C PRO A 26 -0.91 3.19 -16.72
N ALA A 27 -2.13 3.28 -17.24
CA ALA A 27 -3.06 2.17 -17.49
C ALA A 27 -3.58 1.42 -16.23
N LEU A 28 -3.16 1.79 -15.02
CA LEU A 28 -3.71 1.21 -13.80
C LEU A 28 -5.03 1.89 -13.41
N SER A 29 -6.13 1.14 -13.38
CA SER A 29 -7.41 1.61 -12.84
C SER A 29 -8.10 0.49 -12.09
N GLY A 30 -8.82 0.77 -11.01
CA GLY A 30 -9.59 -0.21 -10.25
C GLY A 30 -9.58 0.02 -8.75
N ARG A 31 -10.16 -0.93 -8.01
CA ARG A 31 -10.12 -0.95 -6.53
C ARG A 31 -9.02 -1.90 -6.07
N PHE A 32 -8.18 -1.43 -5.15
CA PHE A 32 -7.05 -2.19 -4.60
C PHE A 32 -7.21 -2.31 -3.09
N LYS A 33 -6.90 -3.49 -2.54
CA LYS A 33 -6.71 -3.67 -1.11
C LYS A 33 -5.33 -3.12 -0.76
N VAL A 34 -5.24 -2.39 0.35
CA VAL A 34 -3.99 -1.90 0.92
C VAL A 34 -3.64 -2.77 2.12
N GLN A 35 -2.44 -3.36 2.09
CA GLN A 35 -1.95 -4.26 3.13
C GLN A 35 -0.53 -3.87 3.51
N LEU A 36 -0.17 -4.00 4.79
CA LEU A 36 1.21 -3.93 5.26
C LEU A 36 1.79 -5.32 5.38
N GLU A 37 3.02 -5.52 4.95
CA GLU A 37 3.85 -6.64 5.38
C GLU A 37 4.73 -6.18 6.54
N THR A 38 4.71 -6.90 7.65
CA THR A 38 5.59 -6.64 8.80
C THR A 38 6.81 -7.55 8.79
N ASN A 39 7.84 -7.23 9.59
CA ASN A 39 9.05 -8.04 9.75
C ASN A 39 8.77 -9.51 10.14
N GLY A 40 7.64 -9.80 10.79
CA GLY A 40 7.16 -11.15 11.08
C GLY A 40 6.43 -11.85 9.93
N GLU A 41 6.55 -11.35 8.69
CA GLU A 41 5.88 -11.82 7.47
C GLU A 41 4.34 -11.85 7.55
N ARG A 42 3.77 -11.12 8.51
CA ARG A 42 2.31 -11.00 8.67
C ARG A 42 1.79 -9.88 7.78
N ARG A 43 0.74 -10.17 7.01
CA ARG A 43 -0.01 -9.14 6.28
C ARG A 43 -1.12 -8.54 7.14
N VAL A 44 -1.08 -7.23 7.37
CA VAL A 44 -2.11 -6.46 8.07
C VAL A 44 -2.95 -5.74 7.02
N ALA A 45 -4.25 -6.02 6.96
CA ALA A 45 -5.17 -5.30 6.08
C ALA A 45 -5.44 -3.90 6.65
N LEU A 46 -5.26 -2.86 5.84
CA LEU A 46 -5.52 -1.48 6.26
C LEU A 46 -6.75 -0.86 5.60
N GLY A 47 -7.15 -1.33 4.41
CA GLY A 47 -8.34 -0.81 3.75
C GLY A 47 -8.34 -1.05 2.25
N THR A 48 -9.09 -0.20 1.53
CA THR A 48 -9.11 -0.20 0.07
C THR A 48 -8.92 1.20 -0.48
N MET A 49 -8.20 1.30 -1.60
CA MET A 49 -8.06 2.51 -2.38
C MET A 49 -8.64 2.34 -3.78
N ARG A 50 -9.01 3.45 -4.40
CA ARG A 50 -9.42 3.50 -5.80
C ARG A 50 -8.32 4.21 -6.60
N VAL A 51 -7.95 3.60 -7.71
CA VAL A 51 -7.05 4.17 -8.72
C VAL A 51 -7.89 4.41 -9.97
N GLU A 52 -7.82 5.61 -10.53
CA GLU A 52 -8.50 5.98 -11.77
C GLU A 52 -7.51 6.65 -12.72
N HIS A 53 -7.49 6.20 -13.98
CA HIS A 53 -6.61 6.74 -15.01
C HIS A 53 -5.13 6.78 -14.59
N GLY A 54 -4.68 5.74 -13.87
CA GLY A 54 -3.31 5.60 -13.39
C GLY A 54 -2.99 6.37 -12.12
N LYS A 55 -3.95 7.07 -11.52
CA LYS A 55 -3.73 7.93 -10.35
C LYS A 55 -4.63 7.54 -9.18
N GLY A 56 -4.11 7.59 -7.98
CA GLY A 56 -4.90 7.41 -6.76
C GLY A 56 -4.08 7.69 -5.52
N SER A 57 -4.73 8.16 -4.46
CA SER A 57 -4.09 8.38 -3.17
C SER A 57 -4.92 7.81 -2.04
N TRP A 58 -4.29 7.34 -0.99
CA TRP A 58 -4.94 6.75 0.17
C TRP A 58 -4.04 6.86 1.40
N GLY A 59 -4.61 6.99 2.59
CA GLY A 59 -3.83 6.98 3.82
C GLY A 59 -4.64 6.44 4.99
N SER A 60 -3.93 5.99 6.01
CA SER A 60 -4.52 5.50 7.27
C SER A 60 -3.51 5.54 8.39
N ALA A 61 -4.03 5.64 9.61
CA ALA A 61 -3.31 5.22 10.80
C ALA A 61 -2.94 3.73 10.66
N VAL A 62 -1.78 3.35 11.19
CA VAL A 62 -1.31 1.97 11.19
C VAL A 62 -1.29 1.40 12.61
N PRO A 63 -1.65 0.12 12.80
CA PRO A 63 -1.71 -0.49 14.13
C PRO A 63 -0.36 -1.11 14.56
N VAL A 64 0.74 -0.74 13.91
CA VAL A 64 2.09 -1.28 14.11
C VAL A 64 3.10 -0.14 14.15
N GLU A 65 4.25 -0.39 14.78
CA GLU A 65 5.37 0.55 14.78
C GLU A 65 5.98 0.65 13.37
N LEU A 66 6.43 1.85 12.98
CA LEU A 66 6.97 2.05 11.63
C LEU A 66 8.20 1.19 11.34
N HIS A 67 9.06 0.95 12.34
CA HIS A 67 10.25 0.10 12.18
C HIS A 67 9.91 -1.38 11.94
N ASP A 68 8.67 -1.80 12.23
CA ASP A 68 8.19 -3.14 11.96
C ASP A 68 7.60 -3.32 10.57
N ILE A 69 7.40 -2.22 9.82
CA ILE A 69 6.84 -2.27 8.48
C ILE A 69 7.96 -2.55 7.48
N LYS A 70 7.78 -3.61 6.70
CA LYS A 70 8.70 -4.01 5.65
C LYS A 70 8.28 -3.47 4.29
N GLU A 71 6.98 -3.51 3.98
CA GLU A 71 6.47 -3.16 2.67
C GLU A 71 4.97 -2.85 2.67
N VAL A 72 4.51 -2.03 1.71
CA VAL A 72 3.08 -1.84 1.43
C VAL A 72 2.70 -2.57 0.15
N HIS A 73 1.68 -3.43 0.25
CA HIS A 73 1.15 -4.24 -0.84
C HIS A 73 -0.18 -3.68 -1.32
N LEU A 74 -0.29 -3.48 -2.63
CA LEU A 74 -1.53 -3.13 -3.31
C LEU A 74 -2.00 -4.31 -4.17
N SER A 75 -3.08 -4.97 -3.78
CA SER A 75 -3.64 -6.09 -4.56
C SER A 75 -4.98 -5.72 -5.17
N ARG A 76 -5.14 -5.98 -6.47
CA ARG A 76 -6.39 -5.66 -7.17
C ARG A 76 -7.54 -6.48 -6.57
N THR A 77 -8.63 -5.82 -6.22
CA THR A 77 -9.83 -6.52 -5.73
C THR A 77 -10.45 -7.29 -6.89
N GLY A 78 -10.48 -8.62 -6.80
CA GLY A 78 -11.11 -9.49 -7.80
C GLY A 78 -10.18 -10.02 -8.90
N ALA A 79 -8.89 -9.68 -8.93
CA ALA A 79 -7.92 -10.32 -9.82
C ALA A 79 -6.57 -10.56 -9.12
N ARG A 80 -5.84 -11.60 -9.52
CA ARG A 80 -4.59 -12.08 -8.93
C ARG A 80 -3.37 -11.23 -9.35
N GLU A 81 -3.48 -9.90 -9.33
CA GLU A 81 -2.34 -9.01 -9.58
C GLU A 81 -1.97 -8.29 -8.27
N THR A 82 -0.70 -8.42 -7.88
CA THR A 82 -0.10 -7.76 -6.71
C THR A 82 0.91 -6.73 -7.20
N LEU A 83 0.80 -5.51 -6.69
CA LEU A 83 1.76 -4.44 -6.86
C LEU A 83 2.46 -4.22 -5.51
N GLU A 84 3.76 -3.94 -5.58
CA GLU A 84 4.64 -3.69 -4.45
C GLU A 84 4.99 -2.20 -4.46
N ALA A 85 5.06 -1.57 -3.28
CA ALA A 85 5.46 -0.18 -3.13
C ALA A 85 6.55 -0.09 -2.06
N GLU A 86 7.64 0.58 -2.41
CA GLU A 86 8.83 0.75 -1.57
C GLU A 86 8.76 2.06 -0.77
N PHE A 87 9.55 2.10 0.32
CA PHE A 87 9.76 3.28 1.17
C PHE A 87 10.74 4.28 0.54
#